data_AF-A0A1R4EFC4-F1
#
_entry.id   AF-A0A1R4EFC4-F1
#
_cell.length_a   1.000
_cell.length_b   1.000
_cell.length_c   1.000
_cell.angle_alpha   90.00
_cell.angle_beta   90.00
_cell.angle_gamma   90.00
#
_symmetry.space_group_name_H-M   'P 1'
#
loop_
_entity.id
_entity.type
_entity.pdbx_description
1 polymer ?
#
loop_
_entity_poly.entity_id
_entity_poly.type
_entity_poly.pdbx_seq_one_letter_code
_entity_poly.pdbx_strand_id
1 'polypeptide(L)'
;MLYAIKSHLNVARYFWIGATLVFLSALRRELSFLSDALVPEDFVFIGQSYDWWEDAALLVITLTALGLLIYARRYVWAVLKEVPKKLYIVTAILVVVQYVAENEMGFSTVSGNIIEELCEVIIYIIAFVYLWRFKLDDFNSRFIHKS
;
A
#
# COMPACT_ATOMS: atom_id res chain seq x y z
N MET A 1 -19.52 -7.10 27.51
CA MET A 1 -18.52 -6.00 27.46
C MET A 1 -17.12 -6.49 27.07
N LEU A 2 -16.51 -7.41 27.82
CA LEU A 2 -15.16 -7.96 27.54
C LEU A 2 -15.00 -8.61 26.15
N TYR A 3 -16.00 -9.36 25.68
CA TYR A 3 -15.97 -10.00 24.35
C TYR A 3 -16.01 -8.99 23.19
N ALA A 4 -16.78 -7.91 23.32
CA ALA A 4 -16.86 -6.86 22.31
C ALA A 4 -15.52 -6.12 22.21
N ILE A 5 -14.92 -5.77 23.35
CA ILE A 5 -13.61 -5.10 23.41
C ILE A 5 -12.50 -5.98 22.79
N LYS A 6 -12.48 -7.28 23.09
CA LYS A 6 -11.51 -8.22 22.51
C LYS A 6 -11.69 -8.38 20.99
N SER A 7 -12.93 -8.38 20.51
CA SER A 7 -13.23 -8.38 19.08
C SER A 7 -12.70 -7.12 18.38
N HIS A 8 -12.89 -5.94 18.98
CA HIS A 8 -12.39 -4.68 18.42
C HIS A 8 -10.87 -4.60 18.36
N LEU A 9 -10.17 -5.04 19.42
CA LEU A 9 -8.70 -5.11 19.43
C LEU A 9 -8.16 -6.02 18.32
N ASN A 10 -8.85 -7.13 18.04
CA ASN A 10 -8.49 -8.01 16.94
C ASN A 10 -8.69 -7.32 15.57
N VAL A 11 -9.80 -6.60 15.36
CA VAL A 11 -10.04 -5.87 14.10
C VAL A 11 -8.99 -4.76 13.88
N ALA A 12 -8.62 -4.03 14.93
CA ALA A 12 -7.53 -3.05 14.90
C ALA A 12 -6.19 -3.67 14.51
N ARG A 13 -5.89 -4.87 15.04
CA ARG A 13 -4.68 -5.62 14.68
C ARG A 13 -4.69 -6.02 13.20
N TYR A 14 -5.81 -6.53 12.69
CA TYR A 14 -5.95 -6.89 11.28
C TYR A 14 -5.83 -5.70 10.35
N PHE A 15 -6.31 -4.52 10.75
CA PHE A 15 -6.08 -3.27 10.02
C PHE A 15 -4.58 -3.01 9.82
N TRP A 16 -3.78 -3.05 10.89
CA TRP A 16 -2.34 -2.81 10.79
C TRP A 16 -1.60 -3.89 10.01
N ILE A 17 -1.95 -5.16 10.21
CA ILE A 17 -1.36 -6.24 9.40
C ILE A 17 -1.65 -5.99 7.92
N GLY A 18 -2.89 -5.68 7.56
CA GLY A 18 -3.26 -5.34 6.18
C GLY A 18 -2.48 -4.15 5.63
N ALA A 19 -2.40 -3.06 6.41
CA ALA A 19 -1.67 -1.86 5.99
C ALA A 19 -0.16 -2.11 5.83
N THR A 20 0.45 -2.88 6.73
CA THR A 20 1.86 -3.29 6.64
C THR A 20 2.09 -4.17 5.41
N LEU A 21 1.19 -5.11 5.11
CA LEU A 21 1.31 -5.95 3.91
C LEU A 21 1.24 -5.12 2.62
N VAL A 22 0.35 -4.11 2.55
CA VAL A 22 0.32 -3.17 1.41
C VAL A 22 1.66 -2.44 1.28
N PHE A 23 2.20 -1.92 2.39
CA PHE A 23 3.46 -1.18 2.37
C PHE A 23 4.64 -2.06 1.95
N LEU A 24 4.72 -3.29 2.47
CA LEU A 24 5.76 -4.25 2.09
C LEU A 24 5.63 -4.67 0.61
N SER A 25 4.42 -4.85 0.12
CA SER A 25 4.17 -5.16 -1.29
C SER A 25 4.61 -4.01 -2.21
N ALA A 26 4.29 -2.77 -1.85
CA ALA A 26 4.74 -1.59 -2.58
C ALA A 26 6.26 -1.48 -2.55
N LEU A 27 6.86 -1.53 -1.35
CA LEU A 27 8.33 -1.48 -1.19
C LEU A 27 9.04 -2.57 -1.98
N ARG A 28 8.51 -3.80 -2.01
CA ARG A 28 9.10 -4.88 -2.78
C ARG A 28 9.13 -4.57 -4.28
N ARG A 29 8.03 -4.00 -4.80
CA ARG A 29 7.90 -3.61 -6.21
C ARG A 29 8.92 -2.54 -6.61
N GLU A 30 9.13 -1.54 -5.75
CA GLU A 30 10.15 -0.50 -5.96
C GLU A 30 11.59 -1.04 -5.89
N LEU A 31 11.79 -2.14 -5.17
CA LEU A 31 13.09 -2.80 -5.03
C LEU A 31 13.29 -3.93 -6.05
N SER A 32 12.58 -3.91 -7.18
CA SER A 32 12.71 -4.90 -8.27
C SER A 32 14.14 -5.03 -8.80
N PHE A 33 14.92 -3.95 -8.82
CA PHE A 33 16.34 -4.01 -9.20
C PHE A 33 17.18 -4.93 -8.31
N LEU A 34 16.76 -5.20 -7.06
CA LEU A 34 17.47 -6.14 -6.18
C LEU A 34 17.34 -7.58 -6.68
N SER A 35 16.19 -7.96 -7.24
CA SER A 35 16.04 -9.29 -7.83
C SER A 35 16.91 -9.44 -9.06
N ASP A 36 16.94 -8.42 -9.93
CA ASP A 36 17.76 -8.43 -11.15
C ASP A 36 19.25 -8.60 -10.83
N ALA A 37 19.69 -8.07 -9.68
CA ALA A 37 21.09 -8.18 -9.24
C ALA A 37 21.42 -9.51 -8.54
N LEU A 38 20.45 -10.13 -7.87
CA LEU A 38 20.68 -11.28 -6.97
C LEU A 38 20.23 -12.62 -7.55
N VAL A 39 19.32 -12.61 -8.52
CA VAL A 39 18.72 -13.81 -9.09
C VAL A 39 19.31 -14.05 -10.47
N PRO A 40 19.83 -15.27 -10.75
CA PRO A 40 20.26 -15.62 -12.09
C PRO A 40 19.12 -15.51 -13.10
N GLU A 41 19.39 -14.97 -14.29
CA GLU A 41 18.39 -14.83 -15.37
C GLU A 41 17.79 -16.17 -15.82
N ASP A 42 18.53 -17.28 -15.66
CA ASP A 42 18.11 -18.64 -15.99
C ASP A 42 17.44 -19.38 -14.81
N PHE A 43 17.12 -18.66 -13.72
CA PHE A 43 16.46 -19.25 -12.58
C PHE A 43 15.06 -19.77 -12.95
N VAL A 44 14.87 -21.07 -12.76
CA VAL A 44 13.59 -21.74 -12.94
C VAL A 44 13.27 -22.59 -11.71
N PHE A 45 12.08 -22.40 -11.16
CA PHE A 45 11.56 -23.20 -10.07
C PHE A 45 10.19 -23.76 -10.45
N ILE A 46 10.03 -25.09 -10.39
CA ILE A 46 8.80 -25.81 -10.80
C ILE A 46 8.33 -25.36 -12.19
N GLY A 47 9.28 -25.20 -13.12
CA GLY A 47 8.98 -24.85 -14.52
C GLY A 47 8.53 -23.40 -14.75
N GLN A 48 8.62 -22.53 -13.76
CA GLN A 48 8.32 -21.11 -13.88
C GLN A 48 9.53 -20.25 -13.55
N SER A 49 9.61 -19.07 -14.18
CA SER A 49 10.67 -18.08 -13.92
C SER A 49 10.54 -17.47 -12.53
N TYR A 50 11.59 -16.78 -12.08
CA TYR A 50 11.56 -15.99 -10.85
C TYR A 50 10.42 -14.96 -10.87
N ASP A 51 10.30 -14.19 -11.96
CA ASP A 51 9.30 -13.13 -12.10
C ASP A 51 7.88 -13.64 -11.92
N TRP A 52 7.59 -14.83 -12.46
CA TRP A 52 6.29 -15.46 -12.30
C TRP A 52 5.99 -15.78 -10.82
N TRP A 53 6.98 -16.31 -10.09
CA TRP A 53 6.83 -16.62 -8.67
C TRP A 53 6.71 -15.36 -7.81
N GLU A 54 7.45 -14.32 -8.16
CA GLU A 54 7.34 -13.02 -7.54
C GLU A 54 5.94 -12.44 -7.71
N ASP A 55 5.43 -12.38 -8.95
CA ASP A 55 4.09 -11.88 -9.25
C ASP A 55 3.02 -12.68 -8.52
N ALA A 56 3.15 -14.02 -8.49
CA ALA A 56 2.23 -14.88 -7.76
C ALA A 56 2.25 -14.61 -6.25
N ALA A 57 3.44 -14.44 -5.66
CA ALA A 57 3.58 -14.13 -4.24
C ALA A 57 3.00 -12.75 -3.90
N LEU A 58 3.31 -11.73 -4.70
CA LEU A 58 2.80 -10.37 -4.54
C LEU A 58 1.28 -10.32 -4.70
N LEU A 59 0.70 -11.11 -5.62
CA LEU A 59 -0.73 -11.24 -5.77
C LEU A 59 -1.37 -11.81 -4.49
N VAL A 60 -0.82 -12.89 -3.94
CA VAL A 60 -1.33 -13.49 -2.70
C VAL A 60 -1.25 -12.51 -1.52
N ILE A 61 -0.13 -11.78 -1.39
CA ILE A 61 0.06 -10.76 -0.36
C ILE A 61 -0.99 -9.66 -0.52
N THR A 62 -1.18 -9.17 -1.74
CA THR A 62 -2.12 -8.09 -2.05
C THR A 62 -3.57 -8.50 -1.78
N LEU A 63 -3.97 -9.70 -2.19
CA LEU A 63 -5.31 -10.24 -1.90
C LEU A 63 -5.53 -10.43 -0.41
N THR A 64 -4.52 -10.91 0.31
CA THR A 64 -4.56 -11.07 1.77
C THR A 64 -4.72 -9.71 2.46
N ALA A 65 -3.91 -8.73 2.05
CA ALA A 65 -3.98 -7.36 2.56
C ALA A 65 -5.36 -6.75 2.30
N LEU A 66 -5.87 -6.89 1.08
CA LEU A 66 -7.20 -6.41 0.69
C LEU A 66 -8.29 -7.06 1.55
N GLY A 67 -8.25 -8.38 1.75
CA GLY A 67 -9.20 -9.10 2.61
C GLY A 67 -9.19 -8.59 4.05
N LEU A 68 -8.00 -8.38 4.62
CA LEU A 68 -7.83 -7.84 5.97
C LEU A 68 -8.34 -6.39 6.09
N LEU A 69 -8.08 -5.55 5.08
CA LEU A 69 -8.54 -4.16 5.06
C LEU A 69 -10.06 -4.06 4.85
N ILE A 70 -10.66 -4.94 4.05
CA ILE A 70 -12.13 -5.06 3.92
C ILE A 70 -12.73 -5.49 5.25
N TYR A 71 -12.16 -6.50 5.90
CA TYR A 71 -12.60 -6.94 7.23
C TYR A 71 -12.51 -5.80 8.25
N ALA A 72 -11.43 -5.03 8.22
CA ALA A 72 -11.19 -3.88 9.07
C ALA A 72 -11.69 -2.55 8.50
N ARG A 73 -12.67 -2.57 7.58
CA ARG A 73 -13.15 -1.39 6.83
C ARG A 73 -13.40 -0.15 7.69
N ARG A 74 -13.91 -0.32 8.92
CA ARG A 74 -14.22 0.81 9.81
C ARG A 74 -12.98 1.64 10.15
N TYR A 75 -11.83 1.00 10.34
CA TYR A 75 -10.55 1.66 10.59
C TYR A 75 -10.03 2.32 9.32
N VAL A 76 -10.16 1.64 8.16
CA VAL A 76 -9.84 2.23 6.84
C VAL A 76 -10.62 3.52 6.61
N TRP A 77 -11.95 3.48 6.81
CA TRP A 77 -12.81 4.66 6.69
C TRP A 77 -12.45 5.78 7.67
N ALA A 78 -11.94 5.45 8.85
CA ALA A 78 -11.51 6.44 9.83
C ALA A 78 -10.26 7.18 9.34
N VAL A 79 -9.25 6.43 8.89
CA VAL A 79 -8.02 7.00 8.29
C VAL A 79 -8.37 7.91 7.11
N LEU A 80 -9.17 7.40 6.16
CA LEU A 80 -9.55 8.17 4.97
C LEU A 80 -10.30 9.47 5.31
N LYS A 81 -11.10 9.49 6.37
CA LYS A 81 -11.80 10.72 6.80
C LYS A 81 -10.87 11.76 7.42
N GLU A 82 -9.73 11.34 7.97
CA GLU A 82 -8.74 12.25 8.57
C GLU A 82 -7.83 12.90 7.51
N VAL A 83 -7.75 12.33 6.31
CA VAL A 83 -6.96 12.88 5.20
C VAL A 83 -7.64 14.13 4.63
N PRO A 84 -6.95 15.28 4.53
CA PRO A 84 -7.44 16.47 3.86
C PRO A 84 -7.85 16.20 2.41
N LYS A 85 -9.02 16.69 2.01
CA LYS A 85 -9.56 16.56 0.64
C LYS A 85 -8.57 16.98 -0.46
N LYS A 86 -7.73 18.00 -0.18
CA LYS A 86 -6.71 18.49 -1.12
C LYS A 86 -5.69 17.41 -1.49
N LEU A 87 -5.34 16.52 -0.56
CA LEU A 87 -4.37 15.47 -0.85
C LEU A 87 -4.91 14.39 -1.76
N TYR A 88 -6.21 14.09 -1.72
CA TYR A 88 -6.82 13.22 -2.73
C TYR A 88 -6.69 13.79 -4.13
N ILE A 89 -6.86 15.11 -4.27
CA ILE A 89 -6.69 15.79 -5.56
C ILE A 89 -5.22 15.72 -5.99
N VAL A 90 -4.29 16.01 -5.08
CA VAL A 90 -2.84 15.91 -5.37
C VAL A 90 -2.46 14.48 -5.78
N THR A 91 -2.85 13.46 -5.01
CA THR A 91 -2.58 12.06 -5.33
C THR A 91 -3.19 11.66 -6.67
N ALA A 92 -4.42 12.09 -6.98
CA ALA A 92 -5.04 11.81 -8.27
C ALA A 92 -4.26 12.45 -9.44
N ILE A 93 -3.80 13.70 -9.27
CA ILE A 93 -2.95 14.37 -10.26
C ILE A 93 -1.63 13.62 -10.44
N LEU A 94 -0.98 13.22 -9.34
CA LEU A 94 0.28 12.46 -9.40
C LEU A 94 0.10 11.12 -10.13
N VAL A 95 -0.99 10.39 -9.89
CA VAL A 95 -1.31 9.15 -10.61
C VAL A 95 -1.53 9.39 -12.11
N VAL A 96 -2.12 10.52 -12.50
CA VAL A 96 -2.24 10.85 -13.93
C VAL A 96 -0.88 11.22 -14.52
N VAL A 97 -0.08 12.01 -13.80
CA VAL A 97 1.25 12.43 -14.26
C VAL A 97 2.19 11.24 -14.44
N GLN A 98 2.24 10.32 -13.46
CA GLN A 98 3.07 9.13 -13.57
C GLN A 98 2.66 8.27 -14.76
N TYR A 99 1.34 8.09 -14.99
CA TYR A 99 0.85 7.31 -16.13
C TYR A 99 1.27 7.93 -17.47
N VAL A 100 1.15 9.26 -17.60
CA VAL A 100 1.58 9.99 -18.80
C VAL A 100 3.11 9.86 -19.00
N ALA A 101 3.88 9.90 -17.92
CA ALA A 101 5.33 9.79 -17.95
C ALA A 101 5.81 8.38 -18.34
N GLU A 102 5.24 7.34 -17.72
CA GLU A 102 5.50 5.91 -18.00
C GLU A 102 5.18 5.56 -19.46
N ASN A 103 4.11 6.13 -20.00
CA ASN A 103 3.69 5.90 -21.40
C ASN A 103 4.41 6.82 -22.41
N GLU A 104 5.50 7.48 -22.01
CA GLU A 104 6.32 8.36 -22.85
C GLU A 104 5.53 9.48 -23.55
N MET A 105 4.38 9.89 -22.98
CA MET A 105 3.51 10.90 -23.57
C MET A 105 4.06 12.30 -23.29
N GLY A 106 4.97 12.76 -24.15
CA GLY A 106 5.61 14.08 -24.03
C GLY A 106 6.87 14.09 -23.16
N PHE A 107 7.37 12.91 -22.77
CA PHE A 107 8.62 12.71 -22.05
C PHE A 107 9.53 11.76 -22.82
N SER A 108 10.84 11.93 -22.69
CA SER A 108 11.79 10.89 -23.13
C SER A 108 11.79 9.73 -22.14
N THR A 109 12.13 8.51 -22.56
CA THR A 109 12.19 7.32 -21.70
C THR A 109 12.88 7.58 -20.36
N VAL A 110 14.06 8.22 -20.38
CA VAL A 110 14.83 8.53 -19.16
C VAL A 110 14.09 9.53 -18.25
N SER A 111 13.51 10.59 -18.83
CA SER A 111 12.78 11.59 -18.04
C SER A 111 11.42 11.09 -17.55
N GLY A 112 10.76 10.23 -18.34
CA GLY A 112 9.50 9.57 -17.99
C GLY A 112 9.68 8.69 -16.76
N ASN A 113 10.68 7.80 -16.78
CA ASN A 113 11.01 6.91 -15.66
C ASN A 113 11.29 7.68 -14.36
N ILE A 114 12.08 8.76 -14.44
CA ILE A 114 12.38 9.60 -13.27
C ILE A 114 11.11 10.24 -12.71
N ILE A 115 10.21 10.73 -13.57
CA ILE A 115 8.97 11.38 -13.15
C ILE A 115 7.99 10.37 -12.54
N GLU A 116 7.89 9.18 -13.12
CA GLU A 116 7.10 8.08 -12.60
C GLU A 116 7.55 7.71 -11.18
N GLU A 117 8.84 7.38 -11.01
CA GLU A 117 9.43 7.02 -9.72
C GLU A 117 9.21 8.13 -8.67
N LEU A 118 9.42 9.40 -9.04
CA LEU A 118 9.19 10.53 -8.14
C LEU A 118 7.71 10.64 -7.72
N CYS A 119 6.78 10.41 -8.64
CA CYS A 119 5.35 10.44 -8.33
C CYS A 119 4.99 9.29 -7.38
N GLU A 120 5.43 8.08 -7.64
CA GLU A 120 5.18 6.91 -6.77
C GLU A 120 5.73 7.15 -5.36
N VAL A 121 6.98 7.62 -5.24
CA VAL A 121 7.60 7.97 -3.95
C VAL A 121 6.76 9.00 -3.19
N ILE A 122 6.31 10.08 -3.84
CA ILE A 122 5.48 11.10 -3.18
C ILE A 122 4.15 10.51 -2.72
N ILE A 123 3.50 9.69 -3.54
CA ILE A 123 2.23 9.04 -3.20
C ILE A 123 2.41 8.14 -1.98
N TYR A 124 3.48 7.33 -1.94
CA TYR A 124 3.76 6.47 -0.80
C TYR A 124 4.10 7.24 0.46
N ILE A 125 4.84 8.36 0.37
CA ILE A 125 5.10 9.25 1.52
C ILE A 125 3.79 9.82 2.06
N ILE A 126 2.89 10.29 1.19
CA ILE A 126 1.57 10.78 1.61
C ILE A 126 0.81 9.67 2.32
N ALA A 127 0.74 8.48 1.73
CA ALA A 127 0.04 7.34 2.33
C ALA A 127 0.64 6.97 3.71
N PHE A 128 1.97 6.88 3.81
CA PHE A 128 2.68 6.56 5.03
C PHE A 128 2.46 7.59 6.13
N VAL A 129 2.59 8.89 5.83
CA VAL A 129 2.40 9.96 6.81
C VAL A 129 0.98 9.92 7.39
N TYR A 130 -0.04 9.71 6.57
CA TYR A 130 -1.41 9.68 7.07
C TYR A 130 -1.76 8.39 7.80
N LEU A 131 -1.20 7.26 7.37
CA LEU A 131 -1.28 6.03 8.15
C LEU A 131 -0.59 6.19 9.51
N TRP A 132 0.59 6.81 9.55
CA TRP A 132 1.35 7.04 10.78
C TRP A 132 0.68 8.00 11.75
N ARG A 133 0.00 9.03 11.23
CA ARG A 133 -0.76 9.99 12.05
C ARG A 133 -2.00 9.38 12.69
N PHE A 134 -2.52 8.28 12.14
CA PHE A 134 -3.70 7.62 12.68
C PHE A 134 -3.39 6.94 14.02
N LYS A 135 -3.90 7.52 15.11
CA LYS A 135 -3.75 6.97 16.46
C LYS A 135 -4.89 6.02 16.78
N LEU A 136 -4.57 4.73 16.84
CA LEU A 136 -5.53 3.67 17.19
C LEU A 136 -6.23 3.91 18.53
N ASP A 137 -5.49 4.37 19.54
CA ASP A 137 -6.00 4.54 20.91
C ASP A 137 -7.03 5.66 20.99
N ASP A 138 -6.82 6.75 20.23
CA ASP A 138 -7.77 7.86 20.14
C ASP A 138 -9.06 7.43 19.41
N PHE A 139 -8.95 6.57 18.39
CA PHE A 139 -10.13 6.05 17.69
C PHE A 139 -10.91 5.06 18.56
N ASN A 140 -10.22 4.11 19.21
CA ASN A 140 -10.84 3.10 20.05
C ASN A 140 -11.54 3.72 21.28
N SER A 141 -10.93 4.73 21.92
CA SER A 141 -11.54 5.44 23.06
C SER A 141 -12.81 6.19 22.68
N ARG A 142 -12.83 6.89 21.54
CA ARG A 142 -14.04 7.55 21.01
C ARG A 142 -15.14 6.57 20.63
N PHE A 143 -14.79 5.36 20.20
CA PHE A 143 -15.76 4.32 19.84
C PHE A 143 -16.39 3.69 21.08
N ILE A 144 -15.60 3.40 22.12
CA ILE A 144 -16.08 2.83 23.39
C ILE A 144 -17.00 3.82 24.13
N HIS A 145 -16.72 5.12 24.07
CA HIS A 145 -17.57 6.12 24.73
C HIS A 145 -18.88 6.43 23.99
N LYS A 146 -19.03 5.99 22.74
CA LYS A 146 -20.23 6.20 21.93
C LYS A 146 -21.17 4.99 21.86
N SER A 147 -20.78 3.85 22.45
CA SER A 147 -21.62 2.64 22.56
C SER A 147 -22.26 2.53 23.93
#